data_AF-A0A7C3AUU5-F1
#
_entry.id   AF-A0A7C3AUU5-F1
#
_cell.length_a   1.000
_cell.length_b   1.000
_cell.length_c   1.000
_cell.angle_alpha   90.00
_cell.angle_beta   90.00
_cell.angle_gamma   90.00
#
_symmetry.space_group_name_H-M   'P 1'
#
loop_
_entity.id
_entity.type
_entity.pdbx_description
1 polymer ?
#
loop_
_entity_poly.entity_id
_entity_poly.type
_entity_poly.pdbx_seq_one_letter_code
_entity_poly.pdbx_strand_id
1 'polypeptide(L)'
;MFKNIISFVCLAAVQLSGPFAFAQEDFRVLSETIDGIPPKEMMQEYLLGLIEREWDRWKRDYETRTTPESIAEYQKRLHDQFMDAIGGLPERTPLN
;
A
#
# COMPACT_ATOMS: atom_id res chain seq x y z
N MET A 1 -48.82 -8.19 46.13
CA MET A 1 -47.69 -7.37 46.63
C MET A 1 -46.33 -8.08 46.65
N PHE A 2 -46.22 -9.36 46.24
CA PHE A 2 -44.93 -10.10 46.18
C PHE A 2 -44.27 -10.15 44.79
N LYS A 3 -45.00 -9.80 43.73
CA LYS A 3 -44.52 -9.85 42.33
C LYS A 3 -43.60 -8.69 41.93
N ASN A 4 -43.60 -7.58 42.68
CA ASN A 4 -42.82 -6.38 42.37
C ASN A 4 -41.45 -6.35 43.07
N ILE A 5 -41.19 -7.26 44.02
CA ILE A 5 -39.91 -7.36 44.73
C ILE A 5 -38.91 -8.19 43.91
N ILE A 6 -39.38 -9.24 43.22
CA ILE A 6 -38.53 -10.12 42.38
C ILE A 6 -38.00 -9.38 41.16
N SER A 7 -38.77 -8.44 40.59
CA SER A 7 -38.35 -7.61 39.44
C SER A 7 -37.23 -6.62 39.80
N PHE A 8 -37.20 -6.15 41.05
CA PHE A 8 -36.17 -5.20 41.52
C PHE A 8 -34.83 -5.88 41.84
N VAL A 9 -34.84 -7.15 42.25
CA VAL A 9 -33.62 -7.91 42.57
C VAL A 9 -32.81 -8.26 41.32
N CYS A 10 -33.46 -8.50 40.18
CA CYS A 10 -32.76 -8.75 38.91
C CYS A 10 -32.16 -7.49 38.27
N LEU A 11 -32.68 -6.29 38.58
CA LEU A 11 -32.17 -5.03 38.02
C LEU A 11 -30.96 -4.47 38.81
N ALA A 12 -30.82 -4.84 40.08
CA ALA A 12 -29.69 -4.45 40.92
C ALA A 12 -28.44 -5.36 40.73
N ALA A 13 -28.61 -6.60 40.26
CA ALA A 13 -27.51 -7.53 40.01
C ALA A 13 -26.71 -7.22 38.73
N VAL A 14 -27.24 -6.40 37.82
CA VAL A 14 -26.59 -6.02 36.55
C VAL A 14 -25.68 -4.79 36.70
N GLN A 15 -25.74 -4.06 37.82
CA GLN A 15 -24.96 -2.83 38.03
C GLN A 15 -23.59 -3.03 38.72
N LEU A 16 -23.18 -4.28 38.96
CA LEU A 16 -21.84 -4.64 39.45
C LEU A 16 -20.86 -5.08 38.35
N SER A 17 -21.20 -4.89 37.08
CA SER A 17 -20.19 -4.84 36.02
C SER A 17 -19.62 -3.42 35.98
N GLY A 18 -18.62 -3.17 36.83
CA GLY A 18 -17.76 -1.99 36.72
C GLY A 18 -17.22 -1.85 35.29
N PRO A 19 -16.72 -0.66 34.90
CA PRO A 19 -16.04 -0.52 33.62
C PRO A 19 -14.96 -1.60 33.56
N PHE A 20 -15.09 -2.52 32.60
CA PHE A 20 -13.96 -3.33 32.16
C PHE A 20 -12.93 -2.33 31.65
N ALA A 21 -12.01 -1.92 32.53
CA ALA A 21 -10.77 -1.33 32.11
C ALA A 21 -10.02 -2.45 31.39
N PHE A 22 -10.28 -2.58 30.09
CA PHE A 22 -9.34 -3.24 29.22
C PHE A 22 -8.05 -2.45 29.37
N ALA A 23 -7.04 -3.06 30.01
CA ALA A 23 -5.69 -2.55 29.91
C ALA A 23 -5.38 -2.49 28.42
N GLN A 24 -5.35 -1.28 27.87
CA GLN A 24 -4.94 -1.08 26.49
C GLN A 24 -3.44 -1.32 26.48
N GLU A 25 -3.06 -2.57 26.22
CA GLU A 25 -1.67 -2.95 26.03
C GLU A 25 -1.13 -2.11 24.87
N ASP A 26 -0.19 -1.23 25.19
CA ASP A 26 0.45 -0.37 24.22
C ASP A 26 1.51 -1.18 23.46
N PHE A 27 1.07 -1.88 22.40
CA PHE A 27 1.93 -2.65 21.50
C PHE A 27 2.70 -1.77 20.50
N ARG A 28 2.88 -0.49 20.82
CA ARG A 28 3.53 0.46 19.93
C ARG A 28 5.04 0.24 19.93
N VAL A 29 5.52 -0.39 18.86
CA VAL A 29 6.96 -0.62 18.61
C VAL A 29 7.65 0.61 18.02
N LEU A 30 6.92 1.42 17.25
CA LEU A 30 7.47 2.59 16.55
C LEU A 30 7.09 3.88 17.28
N SER A 31 8.03 4.81 17.33
CA SER A 31 7.81 6.17 17.84
C SER A 31 6.69 6.88 17.08
N GLU A 32 6.20 7.99 17.65
CA GLU A 32 5.15 8.81 17.00
C GLU A 32 5.52 9.26 15.60
N THR A 33 6.80 9.52 15.40
CA THR A 33 7.40 9.86 14.13
C THR A 33 8.77 9.18 14.01
N ILE A 34 9.15 8.89 12.78
CA ILE A 34 10.50 8.45 12.39
C ILE A 34 10.95 9.44 11.33
N ASP A 35 12.05 10.15 11.59
CA ASP A 35 12.54 11.25 10.73
C ASP A 35 11.47 12.32 10.43
N GLY A 36 10.56 12.55 11.38
CA GLY A 36 9.45 13.51 11.23
C GLY A 36 8.22 12.95 10.49
N ILE A 37 8.27 11.71 10.00
CA ILE A 37 7.17 11.05 9.27
C ILE A 37 6.42 10.11 10.20
N PRO A 38 5.08 10.19 10.28
CA PRO A 38 4.27 9.20 11.00
C PRO A 38 4.50 7.79 10.42
N PRO A 39 4.65 6.74 11.25
CA PRO A 39 4.90 5.38 10.74
C PRO A 39 3.93 4.89 9.67
N LYS A 40 2.66 5.30 9.75
CA LYS A 40 1.61 4.98 8.78
C LYS A 40 1.85 5.59 7.38
N GLU A 41 2.65 6.65 7.28
CA GLU A 41 2.96 7.40 6.05
C GLU A 41 4.31 7.00 5.45
N MET A 42 5.17 6.28 6.19
CA MET A 42 6.52 5.93 5.73
C MET A 42 6.56 5.24 4.36
N MET A 43 5.66 4.28 4.13
CA MET A 43 5.62 3.56 2.84
C MET A 43 5.18 4.49 1.71
N GLN A 44 4.23 5.37 1.98
CA GLN A 44 3.77 6.35 0.99
C GLN A 44 4.93 7.28 0.60
N GLU A 45 5.60 7.89 1.57
CA GLU A 45 6.72 8.80 1.32
C GLU A 45 7.87 8.10 0.59
N TYR A 46 8.18 6.87 0.98
CA TYR A 46 9.17 6.05 0.29
C TYR A 46 8.83 5.82 -1.19
N LEU A 47 7.58 5.43 -1.48
CA LEU A 47 7.11 5.18 -2.84
C LEU A 47 7.03 6.47 -3.67
N LEU A 48 6.60 7.58 -3.08
CA LEU A 48 6.60 8.90 -3.74
C LEU A 48 8.02 9.32 -4.12
N GLY A 49 8.98 9.15 -3.21
CA GLY A 49 10.38 9.41 -3.50
C GLY A 49 10.96 8.51 -4.59
N LEU A 50 10.52 7.25 -4.68
CA LEU A 50 10.88 6.37 -5.81
C LEU A 50 10.29 6.91 -7.12
N ILE A 51 9.01 7.26 -7.12
CA ILE A 51 8.31 7.78 -8.31
C ILE A 51 9.02 9.03 -8.84
N GLU A 52 9.34 10.00 -7.97
CA GLU A 52 10.02 11.23 -8.37
C GLU A 52 11.38 10.95 -9.04
N ARG A 53 12.20 10.07 -8.44
CA ARG A 53 13.51 9.71 -9.00
C ARG A 53 13.39 9.06 -10.38
N GLU A 54 12.45 8.13 -10.52
CA GLU A 54 12.22 7.40 -11.76
C GLU A 54 11.63 8.32 -12.84
N TRP A 55 10.73 9.21 -12.45
CA TRP A 55 10.14 10.23 -13.31
C TRP A 55 11.21 11.19 -13.86
N ASP A 56 12.07 11.72 -12.99
CA ASP A 56 13.14 12.63 -13.41
C ASP A 56 14.13 11.96 -14.38
N ARG A 57 14.43 10.68 -14.15
CA ARG A 57 15.25 9.90 -15.09
C ARG A 57 14.55 9.74 -16.43
N TRP A 58 13.31 9.26 -16.41
CA TRP A 58 12.52 9.06 -17.62
C TRP A 58 12.38 10.34 -18.44
N LYS A 59 12.11 11.47 -17.77
CA LYS A 59 11.95 12.78 -18.39
C LYS A 59 13.25 13.23 -19.08
N ARG A 60 14.38 13.15 -18.38
CA ARG A 60 15.70 13.47 -18.96
C ARG A 60 15.99 12.60 -20.19
N ASP A 61 15.79 11.29 -20.07
CA ASP A 61 16.01 10.38 -21.19
C ASP A 61 15.09 10.77 -22.36
N TYR A 62 13.84 11.14 -22.09
CA TYR A 62 12.85 11.53 -23.11
C TYR A 62 13.28 12.79 -23.85
N GLU A 63 13.64 13.84 -23.11
CA GLU A 63 14.05 15.13 -23.69
C GLU A 63 15.33 15.03 -24.53
N THR A 64 16.22 14.07 -24.23
CA THR A 64 17.46 13.87 -25.02
C THR A 64 17.26 13.12 -26.35
N ARG A 65 16.15 12.40 -26.52
CA ARG A 65 15.86 11.59 -27.73
C ARG A 65 15.21 12.46 -28.81
N THR A 66 16.02 13.24 -29.52
CA THR A 66 15.53 14.19 -30.54
C THR A 66 15.74 13.72 -31.98
N THR A 67 16.60 12.71 -32.21
CA THR A 67 16.89 12.21 -33.55
C THR A 67 16.09 10.94 -33.88
N PRO A 68 15.72 10.71 -35.14
CA PRO A 68 15.03 9.47 -35.55
C PRO A 68 15.78 8.21 -35.15
N GLU A 69 17.11 8.21 -35.25
CA GLU A 69 17.97 7.08 -34.91
C GLU A 69 17.89 6.76 -33.41
N SER A 70 17.97 7.78 -32.56
CA SER A 70 17.86 7.63 -31.09
C SER A 70 16.49 7.10 -30.66
N ILE A 71 15.43 7.49 -31.37
CA ILE A 71 14.06 7.01 -31.14
C ILE A 71 13.94 5.55 -31.55
N ALA A 72 14.49 5.17 -32.71
CA ALA A 72 14.48 3.79 -33.19
C ALA A 72 15.24 2.85 -32.25
N GLU A 73 16.41 3.27 -31.75
CA GLU A 73 17.18 2.50 -30.76
C GLU A 73 16.41 2.33 -29.44
N TYR A 74 15.72 3.37 -28.98
CA TYR A 74 14.86 3.28 -27.80
C TYR A 74 13.71 2.28 -28.00
N GLN A 75 13.00 2.36 -29.12
CA GLN A 75 11.89 1.45 -29.43
C GLN A 75 12.36 0.01 -29.50
N LYS A 76 13.50 -0.24 -30.15
CA LYS A 76 14.11 -1.57 -30.20
C LYS A 76 14.42 -2.10 -28.80
N ARG A 77 15.08 -1.28 -27.97
CA ARG A 77 15.41 -1.66 -26.58
C ARG A 77 14.15 -2.01 -25.78
N LEU A 78 13.08 -1.22 -25.90
CA LEU A 78 11.82 -1.52 -25.23
C LEU A 78 11.18 -2.82 -25.71
N HIS A 79 11.19 -3.05 -27.02
CA HIS A 79 10.70 -4.30 -27.60
C HIS A 79 11.47 -5.50 -27.05
N ASP A 80 12.80 -5.42 -27.00
CA ASP A 80 13.65 -6.50 -26.49
C ASP A 80 13.38 -6.76 -25.00
N GLN A 81 13.26 -5.71 -24.18
CA GLN A 81 12.88 -5.82 -22.76
C GLN A 81 11.49 -6.43 -22.57
N PHE A 82 10.54 -6.04 -23.41
CA PHE A 82 9.19 -6.60 -23.36
C PHE A 82 9.20 -8.08 -23.69
N MET A 83 9.89 -8.48 -24.76
CA MET A 83 9.99 -9.88 -25.17
C MET A 83 10.66 -10.75 -24.11
N ASP A 84 11.72 -10.24 -23.46
CA ASP A 84 12.38 -10.92 -22.33
C ASP A 84 11.42 -11.09 -21.14
N ALA A 85 10.71 -10.02 -20.76
CA ALA A 85 9.77 -10.03 -19.64
C ALA A 85 8.60 -11.01 -19.83
N ILE A 86 8.13 -11.20 -21.07
CA ILE A 86 7.04 -12.15 -21.36
C ILE A 86 7.53 -13.57 -21.67
N GLY A 87 8.85 -13.80 -21.76
CA GLY A 87 9.42 -15.10 -22.10
C GLY A 87 9.32 -15.48 -23.59
N GLY A 88 9.21 -14.49 -24.48
CA GLY A 88 9.04 -14.67 -25.92
C GLY A 88 7.58 -14.84 -26.36
N LEU A 89 7.40 -15.00 -27.68
CA LEU A 89 6.08 -15.26 -28.26
C LEU A 89 5.84 -16.76 -28.42
N PRO A 90 4.59 -17.24 -28.23
CA PRO A 90 4.24 -18.62 -28.52
C PRO A 90 4.41 -18.95 -30.01
N GLU A 91 4.53 -20.23 -30.34
CA GLU A 91 4.50 -20.67 -31.74
C GLU A 91 3.22 -20.20 -32.43
N ARG A 92 3.35 -19.69 -33.66
CA ARG A 92 2.21 -19.19 -34.42
C ARG A 92 1.33 -20.36 -34.84
N THR A 93 0.14 -20.46 -34.24
CA THR A 93 -0.91 -21.34 -34.74
C THR A 93 -1.45 -20.78 -36.06
N PRO A 94 -1.42 -21.54 -37.17
CA PRO A 94 -2.00 -21.08 -38.43
C PRO A 94 -3.51 -20.87 -38.26
N LEU A 95 -3.99 -19.70 -38.67
CA LEU A 95 -5.42 -19.44 -38.84
C LEU A 95 -5.85 -20.17 -40.11
N ASN A 96 -6.62 -21.24 -39.92
CA ASN A 96 -7.28 -22.02 -40.96
C ASN A 96 -8.28 -21.19 -41.77
#